data_AF-A0A961RJJ6-F1
#
_entry.id   AF-A0A961RJJ6-F1
#
_cell.length_a   1.000
_cell.length_b   1.000
_cell.length_c   1.000
_cell.angle_alpha   90.00
_cell.angle_beta   90.00
_cell.angle_gamma   90.00
#
_symmetry.space_group_name_H-M   'P 1'
#
loop_
_entity.id
_entity.type
_entity.pdbx_description
1 polymer ?
#
loop_
_entity_poly.entity_id
_entity_poly.type
_entity_poly.pdbx_seq_one_letter_code
_entity_poly.pdbx_strand_id
1 'polypeptide(L)'
;MDMQAFSIENRTRCEAPDGFNHSLYSWSLSDWFTATMGELGEAANVAKKLNRFRDGIKGNKETEAELRDKLAGEIADTFIYLDLLAQRAGIDLSDAVRQAFDNKSKEIGYEA
;
A
#
# COMPACT_ATOMS: atom_id res chain seq x y z
N MET A 1 11.89 8.81 3.73
CA MET A 1 11.96 7.44 4.26
C MET A 1 12.91 6.67 3.37
N ASP A 2 13.83 5.91 3.94
CA ASP A 2 14.60 4.92 3.20
C ASP A 2 13.72 3.68 3.00
N MET A 3 13.42 3.32 1.75
CA MET A 3 12.51 2.22 1.43
C MET A 3 13.10 0.85 1.79
N GLN A 4 14.41 0.66 1.63
CA GLN A 4 15.05 -0.61 1.99
C GLN A 4 15.07 -0.80 3.50
N ALA A 5 15.46 0.24 4.25
CA ALA A 5 15.41 0.20 5.71
C ALA A 5 13.99 -0.05 6.23
N PHE A 6 12.99 0.60 5.62
CA PHE A 6 11.59 0.35 5.95
C PHE A 6 11.15 -1.09 5.64
N SER A 7 11.53 -1.65 4.49
CA SER A 7 11.15 -3.01 4.08
C SER A 7 11.67 -4.06 5.07
N ILE A 8 12.90 -3.87 5.56
CA ILE A 8 13.51 -4.70 6.60
C ILE A 8 12.69 -4.59 7.90
N GLU A 9 12.45 -3.38 8.39
CA GLU A 9 11.70 -3.13 9.62
C GLU A 9 10.26 -3.68 9.54
N ASN A 10 9.61 -3.52 8.40
CA ASN A 10 8.24 -3.97 8.17
C ASN A 10 8.15 -5.50 8.27
N ARG A 11 9.08 -6.22 7.65
CA ARG A 11 9.17 -7.68 7.79
C ARG A 11 9.53 -8.08 9.20
N THR A 12 10.49 -7.40 9.85
CA THR A 12 10.84 -7.68 11.25
C THR A 12 9.60 -7.58 12.14
N ARG A 13 8.80 -6.52 12.01
CA ARG A 13 7.53 -6.34 12.73
C ARG A 13 6.49 -7.43 12.38
N CYS A 14 6.42 -7.85 11.13
CA CYS A 14 5.53 -8.93 10.69
C CYS A 14 5.85 -10.25 11.42
N GLU A 15 7.14 -10.62 11.47
CA GLU A 15 7.58 -11.91 12.01
C GLU A 15 7.84 -11.89 13.52
N ALA A 16 7.96 -10.70 14.14
CA ALA A 16 8.27 -10.57 15.56
C ALA A 16 7.14 -11.12 16.48
N PRO A 17 7.47 -11.84 17.56
CA PRO A 17 6.49 -12.36 18.52
C PRO A 17 5.62 -11.30 19.20
N ASP A 18 6.17 -10.09 19.39
CA ASP A 18 5.49 -8.91 19.95
C ASP A 18 4.95 -7.96 18.86
N GLY A 19 5.10 -8.33 17.58
CA GLY A 19 4.49 -7.68 16.43
C GLY A 19 3.24 -8.44 15.96
N PHE A 20 3.22 -8.82 14.68
CA PHE A 20 2.12 -9.63 14.13
C PHE A 20 2.31 -11.14 14.34
N ASN A 21 3.48 -11.57 14.81
CA ASN A 21 3.83 -12.97 15.07
C ASN A 21 3.47 -13.90 13.90
N HIS A 22 3.73 -13.43 12.67
CA HIS A 22 3.32 -14.11 11.46
C HIS A 22 4.50 -14.18 10.50
N SER A 23 4.96 -15.40 10.19
CA SER A 23 6.06 -15.55 9.23
C SER A 23 5.64 -15.08 7.84
N LEU A 24 6.57 -14.50 7.09
CA LEU A 24 6.33 -14.12 5.70
C LEU A 24 5.87 -15.34 4.87
N TYR A 25 6.37 -16.53 5.20
CA TYR A 25 6.11 -17.76 4.47
C TYR A 25 4.94 -18.60 5.01
N SER A 26 4.30 -18.21 6.13
CA SER A 26 3.09 -18.90 6.57
C SER A 26 1.86 -18.55 5.72
N TRP A 27 1.93 -17.46 4.95
CA TRP A 27 0.95 -17.13 3.90
C TRP A 27 1.46 -17.47 2.50
N SER A 28 0.53 -17.95 1.67
CA SER A 28 0.80 -18.14 0.25
C SER A 28 0.95 -16.77 -0.43
N LEU A 29 1.55 -16.75 -1.62
CA LEU A 29 1.63 -15.53 -2.42
C LEU A 29 0.23 -14.94 -2.69
N SER A 30 -0.78 -15.80 -2.90
CA SER A 30 -2.16 -15.39 -3.13
C SER A 30 -2.81 -14.72 -1.92
N ASP A 31 -2.46 -15.15 -0.70
CA ASP A 31 -3.00 -14.56 0.52
C ASP A 31 -2.49 -13.12 0.69
N TRP A 32 -1.19 -12.89 0.45
CA TRP A 32 -0.60 -11.55 0.45
C TRP A 32 -1.20 -10.63 -0.63
N PHE A 33 -1.47 -11.17 -1.82
CA PHE A 33 -2.19 -10.42 -2.86
C PHE A 33 -3.58 -10.02 -2.39
N THR A 34 -4.31 -10.96 -1.77
CA THR A 34 -5.66 -10.71 -1.27
C THR A 34 -5.66 -9.67 -0.16
N ALA A 35 -4.70 -9.72 0.76
CA ALA A 35 -4.54 -8.71 1.82
C ALA A 35 -4.26 -7.32 1.23
N THR A 36 -3.31 -7.22 0.30
CA THR A 36 -2.98 -5.95 -0.39
C THR A 36 -4.20 -5.37 -1.10
N MET A 37 -4.98 -6.22 -1.78
CA MET A 37 -6.22 -5.81 -2.44
C MET A 37 -7.34 -5.46 -1.46
N GLY A 38 -7.33 -6.04 -0.27
CA GLY A 38 -8.21 -5.68 0.84
C GLY A 38 -8.05 -4.21 1.21
N GLU A 39 -6.84 -3.82 1.59
CA GLU A 39 -6.51 -2.43 1.96
C GLU A 39 -6.78 -1.45 0.81
N LEU A 40 -6.43 -1.82 -0.42
CA LEU A 40 -6.73 -0.98 -1.59
C LEU A 40 -8.25 -0.86 -1.84
N GLY A 41 -9.01 -1.90 -1.52
CA GLY A 41 -10.47 -1.88 -1.54
C GLY A 41 -11.07 -0.95 -0.50
N GLU A 42 -10.47 -0.88 0.70
CA GLU A 42 -10.84 0.09 1.73
C GLU A 42 -10.56 1.52 1.28
N ALA A 43 -9.39 1.77 0.69
CA ALA A 43 -9.05 3.05 0.07
C ALA A 43 -10.06 3.46 -1.02
N ALA A 44 -10.44 2.52 -1.89
CA ALA A 44 -11.45 2.75 -2.93
C ALA A 44 -12.83 3.09 -2.34
N ASN A 45 -13.21 2.45 -1.23
CA ASN A 45 -14.45 2.77 -0.54
C ASN A 45 -14.42 4.19 0.06
N VAL A 46 -13.29 4.64 0.61
CA VAL A 46 -13.11 6.02 1.09
C VAL A 46 -13.17 7.02 -0.07
N ALA A 47 -12.49 6.74 -1.19
CA ALA A 47 -12.55 7.58 -2.39
C ALA A 47 -13.99 7.74 -2.92
N LYS A 48 -14.77 6.66 -2.92
CA LYS A 48 -16.21 6.71 -3.23
C LYS A 48 -16.98 7.63 -2.28
N LYS A 49 -16.66 7.63 -0.98
CA LYS A 49 -17.30 8.56 -0.02
C LYS A 49 -16.90 10.02 -0.29
N LEU A 50 -15.65 10.29 -0.67
CA LEU A 50 -15.21 11.62 -1.10
C LEU A 50 -15.94 12.10 -2.35
N ASN A 51 -16.23 11.21 -3.32
CA ASN A 51 -17.04 11.54 -4.49
C ASN A 51 -18.46 12.00 -4.10
N ARG A 52 -19.04 11.47 -3.02
CA ARG A 52 -20.35 11.95 -2.53
C ARG A 52 -20.29 13.41 -2.06
N PHE A 53 -19.19 13.83 -1.44
CA PHE A 53 -18.99 15.25 -1.10
C PHE A 53 -18.88 16.11 -2.36
N ARG A 54 -18.03 15.70 -3.32
CA ARG A 54 -17.90 16.38 -4.62
C ARG A 54 -19.24 16.54 -5.35
N ASP A 55 -20.07 15.49 -5.31
CA ASP A 55 -21.32 15.42 -6.07
C ASP A 55 -22.55 15.91 -5.27
N GLY A 56 -22.37 16.37 -4.03
CA GLY A 56 -23.48 16.82 -3.16
C GLY A 56 -24.42 15.71 -2.71
N ILE A 57 -24.00 14.44 -2.77
CA ILE A 57 -24.77 13.27 -2.37
C ILE A 57 -24.73 13.12 -0.85
N LYS A 58 -25.90 13.10 -0.20
CA LYS A 58 -26.02 12.88 1.26
C LYS A 58 -25.74 11.41 1.62
N GLY A 59 -25.34 11.17 2.87
CA GLY A 59 -25.24 9.82 3.44
C GLY A 59 -23.85 9.40 3.95
N ASN A 60 -22.87 10.31 3.95
CA ASN A 60 -21.64 10.12 4.70
C ASN A 60 -21.88 10.37 6.19
N LYS A 61 -21.21 9.60 7.05
CA LYS A 61 -21.19 9.81 8.50
C LYS A 61 -20.02 10.68 8.91
N GLU A 62 -18.89 10.49 8.23
CA GLU A 62 -17.66 11.25 8.39
C GLU A 62 -17.70 12.56 7.62
N THR A 63 -16.96 13.55 8.13
CA THR A 63 -16.63 14.80 7.43
C THR A 63 -15.66 14.56 6.27
N GLU A 64 -15.55 15.53 5.36
CA GLU A 64 -14.60 15.42 4.24
C GLU A 64 -13.14 15.35 4.73
N ALA A 65 -12.78 16.11 5.77
CA ALA A 65 -11.44 16.09 6.35
C ALA A 65 -11.10 14.71 6.94
N GLU A 66 -12.00 14.13 7.74
CA GLU A 66 -11.81 12.78 8.30
C GLU A 66 -11.66 11.72 7.19
N LEU A 67 -12.37 11.85 6.07
CA LEU A 67 -12.20 10.93 4.93
C LEU A 67 -10.85 11.10 4.23
N ARG A 68 -10.28 12.31 4.17
CA ARG A 68 -8.95 12.54 3.60
C ARG A 68 -7.87 11.90 4.46
N ASP A 69 -7.98 12.04 5.78
CA ASP A 69 -7.07 11.41 6.73
C ASP A 69 -7.18 9.87 6.65
N LYS A 70 -8.41 9.33 6.60
CA LYS A 70 -8.62 7.90 6.38
C LYS A 70 -8.01 7.42 5.07
N LEU A 71 -8.22 8.14 3.97
CA LEU A 71 -7.65 7.75 2.67
C LEU A 71 -6.12 7.65 2.72
N ALA A 72 -5.46 8.59 3.41
CA ALA A 72 -4.01 8.54 3.59
C ALA A 72 -3.58 7.28 4.38
N GLY A 73 -4.35 6.90 5.41
CA GLY A 73 -4.17 5.64 6.14
C GLY A 73 -4.28 4.41 5.25
N GLU A 74 -5.40 4.25 4.54
CA GLU A 74 -5.63 3.07 3.69
C GLU A 74 -4.58 2.92 2.56
N ILE A 75 -4.10 4.04 2.02
CA ILE A 75 -3.01 4.04 1.02
C ILE A 75 -1.69 3.59 1.67
N ALA A 76 -1.42 4.01 2.91
CA ALA A 76 -0.24 3.58 3.65
C ALA A 76 -0.30 2.09 4.00
N ASP A 77 -1.46 1.59 4.43
CA ASP A 77 -1.67 0.17 4.72
C ASP A 77 -1.55 -0.69 3.45
N THR A 78 -2.08 -0.21 2.33
CA THR A 78 -1.85 -0.81 1.00
C THR A 78 -0.35 -0.92 0.71
N PHE A 79 0.43 0.13 0.95
CA PHE A 79 1.88 0.12 0.72
C PHE A 79 2.60 -0.88 1.65
N ILE A 80 2.21 -0.94 2.93
CA ILE A 80 2.77 -1.87 3.92
C ILE A 80 2.59 -3.32 3.46
N TYR A 81 1.39 -3.70 2.98
CA TYR A 81 1.14 -5.05 2.49
C TYR A 81 1.76 -5.31 1.11
N LEU A 82 1.80 -4.31 0.23
CA LEU A 82 2.49 -4.42 -1.06
C LEU A 82 3.97 -4.72 -0.88
N ASP A 83 4.61 -4.12 0.13
CA ASP A 83 5.99 -4.43 0.51
C ASP A 83 6.15 -5.89 0.95
N LEU A 84 5.32 -6.40 1.86
CA LEU A 84 5.36 -7.80 2.28
C LEU A 84 5.07 -8.76 1.10
N LEU A 85 4.14 -8.39 0.21
CA LEU A 85 3.85 -9.13 -1.02
C LEU A 85 5.08 -9.23 -1.92
N ALA A 86 5.78 -8.11 -2.16
CA ALA A 86 7.00 -8.07 -2.96
C ALA A 86 8.09 -8.94 -2.33
N GLN A 87 8.29 -8.82 -1.02
CA GLN A 87 9.24 -9.67 -0.28
C GLN A 87 8.89 -11.15 -0.40
N ARG A 88 7.61 -11.53 -0.28
CA ARG A 88 7.15 -12.92 -0.47
C ARG A 88 7.44 -13.45 -1.87
N ALA A 89 7.38 -12.57 -2.87
CA ALA A 89 7.69 -12.88 -4.26
C ALA A 89 9.20 -12.89 -4.57
N GLY A 90 10.06 -12.52 -3.61
CA GLY A 90 11.50 -12.41 -3.80
C GLY A 90 11.91 -11.15 -4.59
N ILE A 91 11.12 -10.09 -4.50
CA ILE A 91 11.32 -8.82 -5.21
C ILE A 91 11.82 -7.78 -4.22
N ASP A 92 12.95 -7.12 -4.52
CA ASP A 92 13.31 -5.86 -3.88
C ASP A 92 12.41 -4.75 -4.45
N LEU A 93 11.46 -4.28 -3.64
CA LEU A 93 10.47 -3.31 -4.09
C LEU A 93 11.09 -1.94 -4.38
N SER A 94 12.15 -1.54 -3.66
CA SER A 94 12.83 -0.26 -3.87
C SER A 94 13.49 -0.23 -5.25
N ASP A 95 14.24 -1.28 -5.58
CA ASP A 95 14.90 -1.41 -6.88
C ASP A 95 13.87 -1.54 -8.01
N ALA A 96 12.81 -2.34 -7.80
CA ALA A 96 11.75 -2.53 -8.79
C ALA A 96 11.02 -1.21 -9.11
N VAL A 97 10.71 -0.40 -8.10
CA VAL A 97 10.07 0.92 -8.27
C VAL A 97 11.00 1.87 -9.04
N ARG A 98 12.29 1.94 -8.67
CA ARG A 98 13.27 2.78 -9.36
C ARG A 98 13.40 2.39 -10.83
N GLN A 99 13.58 1.09 -11.11
CA GLN A 99 13.68 0.57 -12.47
C GLN A 99 12.42 0.85 -13.29
N ALA A 100 11.22 0.64 -12.73
CA ALA A 100 9.97 0.92 -13.42
C ALA A 100 9.83 2.40 -13.79
N PHE A 101 10.20 3.30 -12.86
CA PHE A 101 10.19 4.74 -13.10
C PHE A 101 11.19 5.13 -14.20
N ASP A 102 12.44 4.64 -14.15
CA ASP A 102 13.48 4.94 -15.14
C ASP A 102 13.08 4.48 -16.53
N ASN A 103 12.55 3.27 -16.63
CA ASN A 103 12.11 2.69 -17.90
C ASN A 103 11.01 3.55 -18.54
N LYS A 104 10.00 3.95 -17.76
CA LYS A 104 8.92 4.80 -18.27
C LYS A 104 9.41 6.21 -18.62
N SER A 105 10.32 6.77 -17.82
CA SER A 105 10.92 8.08 -18.08
C SER A 105 11.65 8.10 -19.42
N LYS A 106 12.48 7.08 -19.67
CA LYS A 106 13.16 6.91 -20.95
C LYS A 106 12.20 6.71 -22.11
N GLU A 107 11.14 5.90 -21.93
CA GLU A 107 10.12 5.66 -22.95
C GLU A 107 9.43 6.95 -23.42
N ILE A 108 9.19 7.89 -22.50
CA ILE A 108 8.48 9.16 -22.80
C ILE A 108 9.43 10.34 -23.08
N GLY A 109 10.75 10.13 -23.05
CA GLY A 109 11.74 11.19 -23.24
C GLY A 109 11.82 12.19 -22.07
N TYR A 110 11.49 11.74 -20.85
CA TYR A 110 11.66 12.53 -19.63
C TYR A 110 13.09 12.38 -19.13
N GLU A 111 13.87 13.46 -19.21
CA GLU A 111 15.21 13.57 -18.65
C GLU A 111 15.13 14.25 -17.27
N ALA A 112 15.59 13.57 -16.23
CA ALA A 112 15.61 14.04 -14.85
C ALA A 112 17.00 14.54 -14.45
#